data_AF-A0A9J7ZHK0-F1
#
_entry.id   AF-A0A9J7ZHK0-F1
#
_cell.length_a   1.000
_cell.length_b   1.000
_cell.length_c   1.000
_cell.angle_alpha   90.00
_cell.angle_beta   90.00
_cell.angle_gamma   90.00
#
_symmetry.space_group_name_H-M   'P 1'
#
loop_
_entity.id
_entity.type
_entity.pdbx_description
1 polymer ?
#
loop_
_entity_poly.entity_id
_entity_poly.type
_entity_poly.pdbx_seq_one_letter_code
_entity_poly.pdbx_strand_id
1 'polypeptide(L)'
;MESMVQSMLHCSVPSTQITGELTDCGDEGGVKRVLAESEQQTCLSHSTVSDQQEFEKLAKDLLNPSFDFERRQHKKKRLVQSPNSYFMDVKCPGCYKITTVFSHAQTVVLCVGCSTVLCQPTGGKARLTEGCSFRRKQH
;
A
#
# COMPACT_ATOMS: atom_id res chain seq x y z
N MET A 1 -18.14 -57.63 -9.19
CA MET A 1 -17.04 -57.43 -8.22
C MET A 1 -15.76 -57.74 -8.97
N GLU A 2 -15.04 -56.68 -9.36
CA GLU A 2 -13.60 -56.58 -9.73
C GLU A 2 -13.07 -57.57 -10.80
N SER A 3 -12.26 -57.26 -11.81
CA SER A 3 -11.18 -56.29 -12.01
C SER A 3 -10.64 -56.48 -13.45
N MET A 4 -10.35 -55.41 -14.19
CA MET A 4 -9.46 -55.34 -15.38
C MET A 4 -9.70 -53.97 -16.04
N VAL A 5 -8.76 -53.13 -16.47
CA VAL A 5 -7.31 -53.20 -16.68
C VAL A 5 -6.78 -51.75 -16.72
N GLN A 6 -5.51 -51.61 -16.32
CA GLN A 6 -4.50 -50.63 -16.73
C GLN A 6 -4.84 -49.59 -17.83
N SER A 7 -4.62 -48.29 -17.55
CA SER A 7 -3.86 -47.42 -18.47
C SER A 7 -3.29 -46.19 -17.77
N MET A 8 -1.96 -46.09 -17.84
CA MET A 8 -1.17 -44.91 -17.58
C MET A 8 -1.55 -43.79 -18.56
N LEU A 9 -1.60 -42.54 -18.09
CA LEU A 9 -1.10 -41.38 -18.80
C LEU A 9 -0.82 -40.24 -17.78
N HIS A 10 0.43 -39.80 -17.80
CA HIS A 10 1.04 -38.76 -16.97
C HIS A 10 0.38 -37.39 -17.14
N CYS A 11 0.46 -36.55 -16.11
CA CYS A 11 1.08 -35.22 -16.27
C CYS A 11 1.53 -34.66 -14.92
N SER A 12 2.84 -34.52 -14.77
CA SER A 12 3.53 -33.91 -13.64
C SER A 12 3.66 -32.40 -13.85
N VAL A 13 3.10 -31.54 -12.99
CA VAL A 13 3.63 -30.18 -12.71
C VAL A 13 3.01 -29.61 -11.40
N PRO A 14 3.55 -28.54 -10.78
CA PRO A 14 4.25 -28.62 -9.49
C PRO A 14 3.49 -27.96 -8.33
N SER A 15 3.84 -28.34 -7.09
CA SER A 15 3.53 -27.55 -5.89
C SER A 15 4.15 -26.17 -6.00
N THR A 16 3.34 -25.15 -6.29
CA THR A 16 3.71 -23.75 -6.09
C THR A 16 3.29 -23.37 -4.68
N GLN A 17 4.28 -23.20 -3.81
CA GLN A 17 4.08 -22.62 -2.50
C GLN A 17 3.67 -21.16 -2.66
N ILE A 18 2.55 -20.80 -2.03
CA ILE A 18 2.11 -19.43 -1.87
C ILE A 18 3.08 -18.78 -0.88
N THR A 19 4.09 -18.08 -1.38
CA THR A 19 4.85 -17.13 -0.55
C THR A 19 3.91 -15.99 -0.21
N GLY A 20 3.48 -15.92 1.05
CA GLY A 20 2.66 -14.83 1.55
C GLY A 20 3.37 -13.49 1.37
N GLU A 21 2.80 -12.63 0.54
CA GLU A 21 3.04 -11.19 0.64
C GLU A 21 2.24 -10.68 1.83
N LEU A 22 2.96 -10.13 2.82
CA LEU A 22 2.38 -9.35 3.91
C LEU A 22 1.65 -8.16 3.28
N THR A 23 0.32 -8.24 3.25
CA THR A 23 -0.53 -7.08 3.00
C THR A 23 -0.36 -6.11 4.16
N ASP A 24 -0.08 -4.85 3.82
CA ASP A 24 0.02 -3.72 4.73
C ASP A 24 -1.27 -3.61 5.56
N CYS A 25 -1.14 -3.77 6.88
CA CYS A 25 -2.23 -3.58 7.83
C CYS A 25 -2.39 -2.09 8.16
N GLY A 26 -3.53 -1.53 7.74
CA GLY A 26 -4.30 -0.59 8.56
C GLY A 26 -4.36 0.87 8.10
N ASP A 27 -5.52 1.27 7.56
CA ASP A 27 -6.42 2.25 8.20
C ASP A 27 -7.82 2.14 7.57
N GLU A 28 -8.49 1.00 7.80
CA GLU A 28 -9.90 0.79 7.44
C GLU A 28 -10.78 1.43 8.52
N GLY A 29 -10.99 2.74 8.39
CA GLY A 29 -11.99 3.48 9.16
C GLY A 29 -13.39 3.24 8.58
N GLY A 30 -13.98 2.10 8.91
CA GLY A 30 -15.36 1.77 8.54
C GLY A 30 -16.39 2.56 9.34
N VAL A 31 -17.40 3.08 8.64
CA VAL A 31 -18.76 3.14 9.18
C VAL A 31 -19.69 2.46 8.17
N LYS A 32 -20.05 1.21 8.48
CA LYS A 32 -21.13 0.48 7.82
C LYS A 32 -22.47 1.02 8.34
N ARG A 33 -23.40 1.28 7.42
CA ARG A 33 -24.79 0.87 7.63
C ARG A 33 -25.45 0.60 6.29
N VAL A 34 -25.50 -0.68 5.93
CA VAL A 34 -26.39 -1.21 4.91
C VAL A 34 -27.77 -1.31 5.54
N LEU A 35 -28.75 -0.61 4.99
CA LEU A 35 -30.16 -0.96 5.14
C LEU A 35 -30.68 -1.26 3.74
N ALA A 36 -31.09 -2.51 3.56
CA ALA A 36 -31.62 -3.06 2.34
C ALA A 36 -33.02 -2.52 2.02
N GLU A 37 -33.34 -2.62 0.73
CA GLU A 37 -34.41 -1.98 -0.02
C GLU A 37 -35.84 -2.42 0.37
N SER A 38 -36.81 -1.52 0.21
CA SER A 38 -38.14 -1.87 -0.35
C SER A 38 -38.89 -0.61 -0.84
N GLU A 39 -38.79 -0.42 -2.16
CA GLU A 39 -39.82 0.01 -3.12
C GLU A 39 -40.88 1.05 -2.71
N GLN A 40 -40.82 2.23 -3.36
CA GLN A 40 -41.96 2.81 -4.07
C GLN A 40 -41.52 3.91 -5.05
N GLN A 41 -41.46 3.53 -6.33
CA GLN A 41 -42.21 4.17 -7.41
C GLN A 41 -42.13 5.71 -7.54
N THR A 42 -41.20 6.20 -8.36
CA THR A 42 -41.54 7.13 -9.45
C THR A 42 -40.58 6.96 -10.61
N CYS A 43 -41.11 6.50 -11.74
CA CYS A 43 -40.56 6.69 -13.06
C CYS A 43 -40.36 8.19 -13.32
N LEU A 44 -39.12 8.64 -13.51
CA LEU A 44 -38.66 9.76 -14.36
C LEU A 44 -37.13 9.92 -14.19
N SER A 45 -36.48 10.41 -15.25
CA SER A 45 -35.05 10.72 -15.41
C SER A 45 -34.06 9.55 -15.47
N HIS A 46 -34.02 8.91 -16.64
CA HIS A 46 -32.83 8.24 -17.17
C HIS A 46 -31.74 9.23 -17.65
N SER A 47 -31.66 10.43 -17.05
CA SER A 47 -30.82 11.53 -17.54
C SER A 47 -30.56 12.56 -16.44
N THR A 48 -29.67 12.27 -15.49
CA THR A 48 -29.00 13.30 -14.62
C THR A 48 -27.71 12.83 -13.93
N VAL A 49 -27.20 11.59 -14.11
CA VAL A 49 -25.91 11.18 -13.51
C VAL A 49 -24.77 12.12 -13.99
N SER A 50 -24.87 12.61 -15.22
CA SER A 50 -23.94 13.57 -15.83
C SER A 50 -24.00 14.96 -15.21
N ASP A 51 -25.18 15.41 -14.74
CA ASP A 51 -25.41 16.79 -14.30
C ASP A 51 -25.09 17.00 -12.81
N GLN A 52 -25.23 15.96 -11.98
CA GLN A 52 -24.80 16.02 -10.57
C GLN A 52 -23.27 16.07 -10.43
N GLN A 53 -22.55 15.50 -11.39
CA GLN A 53 -21.08 15.48 -11.37
C GLN A 53 -20.44 16.81 -11.81
N GLU A 54 -21.21 17.72 -12.41
CA GLU A 54 -20.76 19.06 -12.82
C GLU A 54 -20.83 20.07 -11.66
N PHE A 55 -21.79 19.96 -10.73
CA PHE A 55 -21.89 20.89 -9.59
C PHE A 55 -20.71 20.75 -8.62
N GLU A 56 -20.20 19.53 -8.43
CA GLU A 56 -19.03 19.24 -7.59
C GLU A 56 -17.70 19.79 -8.19
N LYS A 57 -17.67 20.08 -9.50
CA LYS A 57 -16.52 20.75 -10.16
C LYS A 57 -16.47 22.26 -9.91
N LEU A 58 -17.62 22.92 -9.72
CA LEU A 58 -17.73 24.38 -9.61
C LEU A 58 -17.51 24.90 -8.18
N ALA A 59 -17.84 24.11 -7.16
CA ALA A 59 -17.74 24.49 -5.75
C ALA A 59 -16.74 23.61 -4.99
N LYS A 60 -15.45 23.73 -5.31
CA LYS A 60 -14.39 23.02 -4.58
C LYS A 60 -13.97 23.82 -3.34
N ASP A 61 -14.19 23.27 -2.16
CA ASP A 61 -13.66 23.85 -0.91
C ASP A 61 -12.13 23.82 -0.92
N LEU A 62 -11.53 25.02 -0.99
CA LEU A 62 -10.08 25.22 -1.02
C LEU A 62 -9.48 25.30 0.38
N LEU A 63 -10.28 25.62 1.40
CA LEU A 63 -9.82 25.79 2.77
C LEU A 63 -9.73 24.45 3.49
N ASN A 64 -10.65 23.53 3.18
CA ASN A 64 -10.69 22.19 3.80
C ASN A 64 -10.72 21.08 2.74
N PRO A 65 -9.61 20.87 2.00
CA PRO A 65 -9.54 19.76 1.06
C PRO A 65 -9.63 18.40 1.78
N SER A 66 -10.20 17.39 1.10
CA SER A 66 -10.20 16.02 1.63
C SER A 66 -8.78 15.45 1.71
N PHE A 67 -8.57 14.55 2.68
CA PHE A 67 -7.27 13.89 2.91
C PHE A 67 -6.75 13.16 1.67
N ASP A 68 -7.63 12.48 0.94
CA ASP A 68 -7.28 11.80 -0.30
C ASP A 68 -6.84 12.76 -1.41
N PHE A 69 -7.44 13.95 -1.48
CA PHE A 69 -7.04 14.98 -2.43
C PHE A 69 -5.63 15.49 -2.10
N GLU A 70 -5.35 15.79 -0.84
CA GLU A 70 -4.05 16.31 -0.40
C GLU A 70 -2.90 15.30 -0.59
N ARG A 71 -3.15 13.99 -0.40
CA ARG A 71 -2.17 12.93 -0.65
C ARG A 71 -1.77 12.81 -2.12
N ARG A 72 -2.72 13.03 -3.04
CA ARG A 72 -2.49 12.98 -4.49
C ARG A 72 -1.75 14.22 -5.01
N GLN A 73 -1.85 15.35 -4.31
CA GLN A 73 -1.15 16.56 -4.69
C GLN A 73 0.37 16.42 -4.53
N HIS A 74 1.09 17.13 -5.40
CA HIS A 74 2.53 17.28 -5.28
C HIS A 74 2.87 17.97 -3.96
N LYS A 75 3.97 17.58 -3.29
CA LYS A 75 4.37 18.07 -1.96
C LYS A 75 4.42 19.60 -1.81
N LYS A 76 4.73 20.35 -2.87
CA LYS A 76 4.74 21.84 -2.88
C LYS A 76 3.37 22.48 -3.18
N LYS A 77 2.41 21.73 -3.72
CA LYS A 77 1.07 22.18 -4.12
C LYS A 77 -0.03 21.82 -3.11
N ARG A 78 0.35 21.24 -1.97
CA ARG A 78 -0.56 21.03 -0.83
C ARG A 78 -0.89 22.37 -0.17
N LEU A 79 -1.99 22.39 0.58
CA LEU A 79 -2.39 23.57 1.35
C LEU A 79 -1.27 24.00 2.29
N VAL A 80 -0.68 23.02 3.00
CA VAL A 80 0.56 23.20 3.76
C VAL A 80 1.61 22.24 3.22
N GLN A 81 2.81 22.75 2.95
CA GLN A 81 3.88 21.95 2.39
C GLN A 81 4.44 20.99 3.44
N SER A 82 4.50 19.70 3.09
CA SER A 82 5.06 18.66 3.94
C SER A 82 5.91 17.68 3.12
N PRO A 83 7.04 17.20 3.66
CA PRO A 83 7.86 16.22 2.97
C PRO A 83 7.16 14.85 2.90
N ASN A 84 7.39 14.09 1.81
CA ASN A 84 6.94 12.70 1.69
C ASN A 84 7.93 11.69 2.30
N SER A 85 9.10 12.16 2.71
CA SER A 85 10.16 11.34 3.28
C SER A 85 9.98 11.17 4.79
N TYR A 86 10.37 10.01 5.29
CA TYR A 86 10.35 9.67 6.71
C TYR A 86 11.65 9.00 7.15
N PHE A 87 11.88 8.96 8.46
CA PHE A 87 12.88 8.12 9.10
C PHE A 87 12.28 6.78 9.48
N MET A 88 13.06 5.71 9.37
CA MET A 88 12.65 4.38 9.77
C MET A 88 13.74 3.71 10.60
N ASP A 89 13.30 2.86 11.51
CA ASP A 89 14.15 1.96 12.28
C ASP A 89 14.29 0.66 11.50
N VAL A 90 15.47 0.36 10.96
CA VAL A 90 15.76 -0.89 10.26
C VAL A 90 16.46 -1.85 11.21
N LYS A 91 15.94 -3.06 11.33
CA LYS A 91 16.52 -4.14 12.12
C LYS A 91 17.34 -5.04 11.21
N CYS A 92 18.62 -5.21 11.55
CA CYS A 92 19.53 -6.10 10.84
C CYS A 92 19.17 -7.58 11.10
N PRO A 93 19.17 -8.45 10.07
CA PRO A 93 18.89 -9.87 10.24
C PRO A 93 19.96 -10.64 11.03
N GLY A 94 21.22 -10.18 11.03
CA GLY A 94 22.34 -10.88 11.68
C GLY A 94 22.57 -10.47 13.14
N CYS A 95 22.73 -9.17 13.40
CA CYS A 95 23.10 -8.68 14.74
C CYS A 95 21.92 -8.12 15.55
N TYR A 96 20.70 -8.11 14.97
CA TYR A 96 19.47 -7.57 15.56
C TYR A 96 19.53 -6.13 16.10
N LYS A 97 20.62 -5.40 15.83
CA LYS A 97 20.73 -3.98 16.16
C LYS A 97 19.80 -3.18 15.25
N ILE A 98 19.18 -2.16 15.86
CA ILE A 98 18.29 -1.23 15.19
C ILE A 98 19.10 0.00 14.79
N THR A 99 19.07 0.33 13.51
CA THR A 99 19.71 1.54 12.97
C THR A 99 18.64 2.43 12.34
N THR A 100 18.69 3.72 12.63
CA THR A 100 17.82 4.70 11.98
C THR A 100 18.31 5.01 10.57
N VAL A 101 17.46 4.80 9.58
CA VAL A 101 17.75 5.03 8.16
C VAL A 101 16.73 6.02 7.60
N PHE A 102 17.21 6.90 6.72
CA PHE A 102 16.34 7.81 5.97
C PHE A 102 15.75 7.10 4.74
N SER A 103 14.45 7.30 4.49
CA SER A 103 13.73 6.67 3.36
C SER A 103 14.31 6.91 1.97
N HIS A 104 14.94 8.06 1.73
CA HIS A 104 15.56 8.40 0.44
C HIS A 104 17.08 8.58 0.60
N ALA A 105 17.73 7.66 1.34
CA ALA A 105 19.17 7.69 1.56
C ALA A 105 19.93 7.65 0.22
N GLN A 106 20.89 8.57 0.06
CA GLN A 106 21.74 8.67 -1.13
C GLN A 106 23.01 7.82 -1.01
N THR A 107 23.39 7.44 0.20
CA THR A 107 24.57 6.63 0.49
C THR A 107 24.16 5.22 0.87
N VAL A 108 25.03 4.25 0.61
CA VAL A 108 24.88 2.89 1.13
C VAL A 108 24.97 2.95 2.66
N VAL A 109 23.96 2.44 3.36
CA VAL A 109 23.94 2.44 4.83
C VAL A 109 24.38 1.07 5.34
N LEU A 110 25.40 1.07 6.19
CA LEU A 110 25.96 -0.14 6.79
C LEU A 110 25.48 -0.27 8.24
N CYS A 111 25.31 -1.52 8.69
CA CYS A 111 25.06 -1.79 10.10
C CYS A 111 26.31 -1.56 10.94
N VAL A 112 26.16 -0.88 12.09
CA VAL A 112 27.27 -0.59 13.03
C VAL A 112 27.89 -1.86 13.65
N GLY A 113 27.14 -2.96 13.73
CA GLY A 113 27.59 -4.20 14.39
C GLY A 113 28.28 -5.20 13.47
N CYS A 114 27.69 -5.48 12.31
CA CYS A 114 28.12 -6.57 11.41
C CYS A 114 28.57 -6.08 10.03
N SER A 115 28.66 -4.76 9.83
CA SER A 115 29.06 -4.11 8.55
C SER A 115 28.26 -4.55 7.33
N THR A 116 27.12 -5.22 7.53
CA THR A 116 26.22 -5.65 6.46
C THR A 116 25.52 -4.43 5.87
N VAL A 117 25.35 -4.45 4.54
CA VAL A 117 24.57 -3.44 3.82
C VAL A 117 23.10 -3.56 4.21
N LEU A 118 22.50 -2.48 4.71
CA LEU A 118 21.09 -2.41 5.09
C LEU A 118 20.21 -1.87 3.97
N CYS A 119 20.72 -0.87 3.24
CA CYS A 119 20.03 -0.32 2.09
C CYS A 119 20.99 0.17 1.01
N GLN A 120 20.54 0.08 -0.25
CA GLN A 120 21.20 0.63 -1.42
C GLN A 120 20.46 1.89 -1.90
N PRO A 121 21.20 2.94 -2.29
CA PRO A 121 20.59 4.16 -2.81
C PRO A 121 19.95 3.90 -4.18
N THR A 122 18.81 4.54 -4.41
CA THR A 122 18.10 4.55 -5.70
C THR A 122 17.70 5.99 -6.03
N GLY A 123 17.10 6.23 -7.21
CA GLY A 123 16.53 7.55 -7.53
C GLY A 123 15.32 7.94 -6.68
N GLY A 124 14.77 7.03 -5.88
CA GLY A 124 13.59 7.25 -5.06
C GLY A 124 13.77 6.76 -3.63
N LYS A 125 12.88 5.87 -3.18
CA LYS A 125 13.06 5.21 -1.88
C LYS A 125 14.23 4.23 -1.94
N ALA A 126 15.08 4.25 -0.92
CA ALA A 126 16.21 3.34 -0.81
C ALA A 126 15.73 1.89 -0.82
N ARG A 127 16.47 1.02 -1.52
CA ARG A 127 16.18 -0.42 -1.59
C ARG A 127 16.75 -1.09 -0.34
N LEU A 128 15.91 -1.69 0.50
CA LEU A 128 16.37 -2.46 1.65
C LEU A 128 16.93 -3.82 1.20
N THR A 129 17.91 -4.32 1.93
CA THR A 129 18.43 -5.68 1.75
C THR A 129 17.38 -6.69 2.21
N GLU A 130 17.29 -7.83 1.50
CA GLU A 130 16.40 -8.93 1.83
C GLU A 130 16.60 -9.39 3.28
N GLY A 131 15.50 -9.65 4.00
CA GLY A 131 15.53 -10.05 5.41
C GLY A 131 15.66 -8.90 6.43
N CYS A 132 15.82 -7.65 5.99
CA CYS A 132 15.72 -6.50 6.89
C CYS A 132 14.26 -6.15 7.17
N SER A 133 13.89 -6.03 8.45
CA SER A 133 12.57 -5.51 8.86
C SER A 133 12.68 -4.03 9.19
N PHE A 134 11.63 -3.25 8.94
CA PHE A 134 11.63 -1.82 9.24
C PHE A 134 10.34 -1.36 9.93
N ARG A 135 10.46 -0.34 10.78
CA ARG A 135 9.34 0.39 11.39
C ARG A 135 9.48 1.87 11.10
N ARG A 136 8.40 2.54 10.70
CA ARG A 136 8.40 4.00 10.53
C ARG A 136 8.47 4.68 11.90
N LYS A 137 9.34 5.67 12.07
CA LYS A 137 9.35 6.49 13.28
C LYS A 137 8.30 7.59 13.15
N GLN A 138 7.44 7.66 14.16
CA GLN A 138 6.55 8.81 14.36
C GLN A 138 7.38 9.93 15.00
N HIS A 139 7.25 11.16 14.49
CA HIS A 139 7.71 12.37 15.16
C HIS A 139 6.51 13.06 15.79
#